data_AF-A0A6A6G4E2-F1
#
_entry.id   AF-A0A6A6G4E2-F1
#
_cell.length_a   1.000
_cell.length_b   1.000
_cell.length_c   1.000
_cell.angle_alpha   90.00
_cell.angle_beta   90.00
_cell.angle_gamma   90.00
#
_symmetry.space_group_name_H-M   'P 1'
#
loop_
_entity.id
_entity.type
_entity.pdbx_description
1 polymer ?
#
loop_
_entity_poly.entity_id
_entity_poly.type
_entity_poly.pdbx_seq_one_letter_code
_entity_poly.pdbx_strand_id
1 'polypeptide(L)'
;MAGTEAIGFVCRSCARRARAIPSSSARSSIASRPFSSTSRSRRSHAVPAFHQECSPELNTILSTIRNDHFLPAYLNDTQERMVFRKKYRSELENSPVSISIEDEDFNLKPLDRDAVEGERKALLKQALELITLEKEWTQLFPFLEGVAKVGNSLDQATVEKLIRKASLEEHFGVILQALKAADRTGLTMKDKFVLRGSIRALRTTAERANWQQVGLNKAIRYADDVAALLSDRSHMDAAKIPRREAVTVMGKPLSRPFNMAVWLELHAVRSYLYGGGKDEAGKIRALYERLMSCYDPEKKPKWLNNERLDISTQFMHIMPLWQGVLLSTKLLGTDTPQGSEQLQAFAAECGEVLSKNVAQLRDQGEHKPGSWADTAIQQYGLARKHIYSKYRFLPVKMEKKKPAKASREQAATPAEE
;
A
#
# COMPACT_ATOMS: atom_id res chain seq x y z
N MET A 1 67.03 -21.45 41.71
CA MET A 1 66.17 -22.30 40.86
C MET A 1 64.74 -22.10 41.37
N ALA A 2 63.99 -21.23 40.70
CA ALA A 2 62.84 -21.58 39.84
C ALA A 2 61.72 -22.24 40.66
N GLY A 3 60.54 -21.67 40.85
CA GLY A 3 59.85 -20.55 40.20
C GLY A 3 58.36 -20.91 40.22
N THR A 4 57.63 -20.41 41.20
CA THR A 4 56.22 -20.73 41.48
C THR A 4 55.28 -20.12 40.43
N GLU A 5 54.42 -20.95 39.86
CA GLU A 5 53.40 -20.60 38.87
C GLU A 5 52.30 -19.71 39.47
N ALA A 6 52.01 -18.58 38.81
CA ALA A 6 50.88 -17.72 39.12
C ALA A 6 49.67 -18.14 38.26
N ILE A 7 48.64 -18.71 38.89
CA ILE A 7 47.36 -18.99 38.27
C ILE A 7 46.57 -17.67 38.22
N GLY A 8 46.58 -17.01 37.07
CA GLY A 8 45.80 -15.80 36.82
C GLY A 8 44.32 -16.11 36.62
N PHE A 9 43.46 -15.54 37.46
CA PHE A 9 42.01 -15.60 37.28
C PHE A 9 41.57 -14.67 36.13
N VAL A 10 41.06 -15.25 35.04
CA VAL A 10 40.43 -14.51 33.94
C VAL A 10 38.95 -14.25 34.26
N CYS A 11 38.56 -12.97 34.28
CA CYS A 11 37.17 -12.55 34.47
C CYS A 11 36.24 -13.10 33.37
N ARG A 12 35.03 -13.50 33.76
CA ARG A 12 33.95 -14.02 32.88
C ARG A 12 33.65 -13.14 31.65
N SER A 13 33.85 -11.83 31.75
CA SER A 13 33.63 -10.90 30.63
C SER A 13 34.73 -10.97 29.57
N CYS A 14 35.99 -11.17 29.99
CA CYS A 14 37.14 -11.34 29.10
C CYS A 14 37.10 -12.69 28.37
N ALA A 15 36.67 -13.75 29.06
CA ALA A 15 36.49 -15.08 28.46
C ALA A 15 35.42 -15.12 27.36
N ARG A 16 34.38 -14.26 27.44
CA ARG A 16 33.35 -14.16 26.40
C ARG A 16 33.82 -13.38 25.17
N ARG A 17 34.64 -12.33 25.35
CA ARG A 17 35.24 -11.59 24.21
C ARG A 17 36.26 -12.42 23.43
N ALA A 18 37.04 -13.26 24.11
CA ALA A 18 38.00 -14.14 23.46
C ALA A 18 37.34 -15.19 22.52
N ARG A 19 36.08 -15.58 22.79
CA ARG A 19 35.31 -16.51 21.94
C ARG A 19 34.60 -15.83 20.75
N ALA A 20 34.61 -14.50 20.68
CA ALA A 20 33.92 -13.74 19.62
C ALA A 20 34.86 -13.31 18.47
N ILE A 21 36.13 -13.72 18.50
CA ILE A 21 37.09 -13.47 17.43
C ILE A 21 37.13 -14.71 16.53
N PRO A 22 36.62 -14.68 15.29
CA PRO A 22 36.81 -15.78 14.36
C PRO A 22 38.28 -15.82 13.94
N SER A 23 38.99 -16.90 14.32
CA SER A 23 40.32 -17.21 13.82
C SER A 23 40.24 -17.58 12.34
N SER A 24 40.68 -16.67 11.47
CA SER A 24 40.94 -16.99 10.08
C SER A 24 42.25 -17.77 9.98
N SER A 25 42.18 -19.03 9.51
CA SER A 25 43.11 -19.65 8.55
C SER A 25 42.90 -21.16 8.46
N ALA A 26 42.25 -21.63 7.39
CA ALA A 26 42.64 -22.84 6.66
C ALA A 26 41.87 -22.89 5.33
N ARG A 27 42.62 -23.19 4.26
CA ARG A 27 42.24 -23.13 2.84
C ARG A 27 41.13 -24.13 2.48
N SER A 28 40.14 -23.66 1.72
CA SER A 28 39.38 -24.48 0.77
C SER A 28 38.87 -23.56 -0.35
N SER A 29 39.38 -23.79 -1.55
CA SER A 29 39.05 -23.11 -2.79
C SER A 29 37.67 -23.55 -3.29
N ILE A 30 36.64 -22.75 -3.03
CA ILE A 30 35.42 -22.72 -3.84
C ILE A 30 35.09 -21.26 -4.07
N ALA A 31 35.04 -20.86 -5.34
CA ALA A 31 34.71 -19.52 -5.78
C ALA A 31 33.29 -19.13 -5.34
N SER A 32 33.17 -18.54 -4.15
CA SER A 32 31.95 -17.86 -3.72
C SER A 32 31.91 -16.51 -4.42
N ARG A 33 30.94 -16.36 -5.34
CA ARG A 33 30.53 -15.06 -5.89
C ARG A 33 30.41 -14.04 -4.74
N PRO A 34 30.98 -12.83 -4.84
CA PRO A 34 30.74 -11.82 -3.83
C PRO A 34 29.24 -11.51 -3.84
N PHE A 35 28.55 -11.92 -2.77
CA PHE A 35 27.24 -11.37 -2.48
C PHE A 35 27.41 -9.85 -2.44
N SER A 36 26.77 -9.15 -3.38
CA SER A 36 26.48 -7.73 -3.21
C SER A 36 25.90 -7.58 -1.80
N SER A 37 26.66 -6.95 -0.91
CA SER A 37 26.11 -6.42 0.32
C SER A 37 25.08 -5.38 -0.10
N THR A 38 23.83 -5.80 -0.23
CA THR A 38 22.73 -4.86 -0.15
C THR A 38 22.94 -4.14 1.17
N SER A 39 23.20 -2.83 1.09
CA SER A 39 23.21 -1.97 2.24
C SER A 39 21.95 -2.30 3.03
N ARG A 40 22.11 -2.85 4.25
CA ARG A 40 21.01 -2.83 5.21
C ARG A 40 20.55 -1.39 5.20
N SER A 41 19.29 -1.14 4.83
CA SER A 41 18.69 0.19 4.86
C SER A 41 19.01 0.76 6.24
N ARG A 42 20.01 1.64 6.30
CA ARG A 42 20.28 2.41 7.50
C ARG A 42 18.99 3.17 7.72
N ARG A 43 18.44 3.11 8.93
CA ARG A 43 17.33 3.99 9.29
C ARG A 43 17.85 5.40 9.04
N SER A 44 17.29 6.06 8.04
CA SER A 44 17.63 7.45 7.73
C SER A 44 17.23 8.24 8.96
N HIS A 45 18.20 8.84 9.65
CA HIS A 45 17.92 9.82 10.69
C HIS A 45 17.76 11.23 10.09
N ALA A 46 17.91 11.38 8.76
CA ALA A 46 17.54 12.61 8.06
C ALA A 46 16.05 12.95 8.23
N VAL A 47 15.81 14.26 8.32
CA VAL A 47 14.48 14.85 8.19
C VAL A 47 13.98 14.62 6.75
N PRO A 48 12.71 14.23 6.53
CA PRO A 48 12.22 13.93 5.19
C PRO A 48 12.35 15.14 4.26
N ALA A 49 12.94 14.90 3.10
CA ALA A 49 13.12 15.92 2.07
C ALA A 49 11.96 15.92 1.06
N PHE A 50 11.49 17.11 0.73
CA PHE A 50 10.46 17.34 -0.28
C PHE A 50 11.05 18.01 -1.51
N HIS A 51 10.59 17.61 -2.69
CA HIS A 51 11.03 18.23 -3.94
C HIS A 51 10.35 19.59 -4.13
N GLN A 52 11.12 20.63 -4.45
CA GLN A 52 10.64 22.03 -4.49
C GLN A 52 9.91 22.41 -5.78
N GLU A 53 9.80 21.51 -6.76
CA GLU A 53 9.15 21.83 -8.05
C GLU A 53 7.61 21.75 -8.02
N CYS A 54 6.99 21.54 -6.85
CA CYS A 54 5.54 21.49 -6.71
C CYS A 54 4.90 22.90 -6.76
N SER A 55 3.57 22.96 -6.63
CA SER A 55 2.87 24.25 -6.55
C SER A 55 3.39 25.10 -5.36
N PRO A 56 3.32 26.43 -5.45
CA PRO A 56 3.77 27.29 -4.35
C PRO A 56 2.96 27.05 -3.06
N GLU A 57 1.68 26.68 -3.18
CA GLU A 57 0.82 26.35 -2.04
C GLU A 57 1.28 25.06 -1.36
N LEU A 58 1.48 23.98 -2.12
CA LEU A 58 1.94 22.70 -1.59
C LEU A 58 3.35 22.82 -0.99
N ASN A 59 4.25 23.53 -1.66
CA ASN A 59 5.61 23.78 -1.16
C ASN A 59 5.60 24.53 0.17
N THR A 60 4.72 25.53 0.32
CA THR A 60 4.58 26.28 1.56
C THR A 60 4.15 25.35 2.68
N ILE A 61 3.10 24.57 2.47
CA ILE A 61 2.57 23.64 3.47
C ILE A 61 3.58 22.55 3.81
N LEU A 62 4.23 21.92 2.82
CA LEU A 62 5.23 20.90 3.07
C LEU A 62 6.45 21.45 3.82
N SER A 63 6.85 22.70 3.54
CA SER A 63 7.93 23.38 4.26
C SER A 63 7.55 23.66 5.71
N THR A 64 6.32 24.13 5.97
CA THR A 64 5.78 24.30 7.32
C THR A 64 5.75 22.97 8.06
N ILE A 65 5.25 21.91 7.42
CA ILE A 65 5.24 20.55 8.00
C ILE A 65 6.64 20.10 8.36
N ARG A 66 7.59 20.25 7.42
CA ARG A 66 8.96 19.82 7.60
C ARG A 66 9.61 20.51 8.78
N ASN A 67 9.52 21.84 8.85
CA ASN A 67 10.25 22.66 9.81
C ASN A 67 9.58 22.71 11.18
N ASP A 68 8.25 22.79 11.22
CA ASP A 68 7.53 23.07 12.47
C ASP A 68 6.98 21.80 13.13
N HIS A 69 6.74 20.74 12.34
CA HIS A 69 6.15 19.50 12.84
C HIS A 69 7.09 18.30 12.78
N PHE A 70 7.83 18.10 11.69
CA PHE A 70 8.71 16.93 11.52
C PHE A 70 10.05 17.13 12.20
N LEU A 71 10.74 18.23 11.91
CA LEU A 71 12.07 18.55 12.45
C LEU A 71 12.15 18.39 13.99
N PRO A 72 11.19 18.86 14.81
CA PRO A 72 11.24 18.66 16.26
C PRO A 72 11.34 17.19 16.69
N ALA A 73 10.78 16.25 15.93
CA ALA A 73 10.86 14.82 16.24
C ALA A 73 12.22 14.17 15.90
N TYR A 74 13.12 14.92 15.25
CA TYR A 74 14.50 14.51 14.97
C TYR A 74 15.53 15.20 15.88
N LEU A 75 15.09 16.15 16.71
CA LEU A 75 15.94 16.83 17.69
C LEU A 75 16.26 15.93 18.88
N ASN A 76 17.38 16.20 19.54
CA ASN A 76 17.63 15.65 20.87
C ASN A 76 16.83 16.40 21.95
N ASP A 77 16.65 15.80 23.12
CA ASP A 77 15.83 16.37 24.21
C ASP A 77 16.24 17.79 24.62
N THR A 78 17.52 18.15 24.46
CA THR A 78 18.03 19.49 24.80
C THR A 78 17.64 20.52 23.75
N GLN A 79 17.76 20.20 22.48
CA GLN A 79 17.36 21.04 21.34
C GLN A 79 15.83 21.17 21.30
N GLU A 80 15.10 20.08 21.52
CA GLU A 80 13.64 20.08 21.57
C GLU A 80 13.14 21.00 22.70
N ARG A 81 13.78 20.94 23.88
CA ARG A 81 13.50 21.86 24.99
C ARG A 81 13.81 23.31 24.66
N MET A 82 14.83 23.58 23.85
CA MET A 82 15.17 24.93 23.40
C MET A 82 14.07 25.50 22.50
N VAL A 83 13.56 24.68 21.57
CA VAL A 83 12.51 25.05 20.62
C VAL A 83 11.17 25.34 21.32
N PHE A 84 10.72 24.51 22.27
CA PHE A 84 9.39 24.64 22.87
C PHE A 84 9.31 25.45 24.17
N ARG A 85 10.41 25.66 24.91
CA ARG A 85 10.33 26.36 26.20
C ARG A 85 10.41 27.87 26.02
N LYS A 86 9.44 28.58 26.61
CA LYS A 86 9.34 30.05 26.59
C LYS A 86 10.62 30.77 27.03
N LYS A 87 11.42 30.21 27.96
CA LYS A 87 12.66 30.86 28.43
C LYS A 87 13.72 31.05 27.35
N TYR A 88 13.75 30.16 26.35
CA TYR A 88 14.75 30.20 25.27
C TYR A 88 14.25 30.96 24.04
N ARG A 89 13.03 31.51 24.09
CA ARG A 89 12.40 32.16 22.95
C ARG A 89 13.18 33.40 22.50
N SER A 90 13.47 34.30 23.43
CA SER A 90 14.25 35.51 23.13
C SER A 90 15.68 35.19 22.71
N GLU A 91 16.25 34.08 23.18
CA GLU A 91 17.59 33.65 22.76
C GLU A 91 17.58 33.18 21.29
N LEU A 92 16.61 32.34 20.92
CA LEU A 92 16.43 31.87 19.54
C LEU A 92 16.03 32.97 18.55
N GLU A 93 15.28 33.97 19.00
CA GLU A 93 14.89 35.13 18.17
C GLU A 93 16.08 36.06 17.89
N ASN A 94 16.98 36.24 18.86
CA ASN A 94 18.13 37.13 18.73
C ASN A 94 19.38 36.44 18.16
N SER A 95 19.56 35.14 18.40
CA SER A 95 20.71 34.36 17.94
C SER A 95 20.23 33.01 17.40
N PRO A 96 20.12 32.85 16.06
CA PRO A 96 19.67 31.60 15.47
C PRO A 96 20.69 30.50 15.76
N VAL A 97 20.23 29.43 16.41
CA VAL A 97 21.05 28.25 16.67
C VAL A 97 20.94 27.32 15.47
N SER A 98 22.04 27.18 14.73
CA SER A 98 22.15 26.21 13.64
C SER A 98 22.54 24.84 14.21
N ILE A 99 21.82 23.81 13.78
CA ILE A 99 22.12 22.42 14.09
C ILE A 99 22.30 21.63 12.79
N SER A 100 23.17 20.63 12.81
CA SER A 100 23.35 19.74 11.67
C SER A 100 22.69 18.39 11.97
N ILE A 101 21.74 17.96 11.13
CA ILE A 101 21.09 16.66 11.22
C ILE A 101 21.47 15.86 9.97
N GLU A 102 22.29 14.83 10.17
CA GLU A 102 22.98 14.13 9.10
C GLU A 102 23.80 15.09 8.23
N ASP A 103 23.33 15.44 7.03
CA ASP A 103 24.04 16.25 6.03
C ASP A 103 23.32 17.58 5.73
N GLU A 104 22.35 17.98 6.56
CA GLU A 104 21.55 19.20 6.37
C GLU A 104 21.54 20.07 7.64
N ASP A 105 21.80 21.36 7.45
CA ASP A 105 21.82 22.34 8.51
C ASP A 105 20.44 23.01 8.66
N PHE A 106 19.92 23.00 9.89
CA PHE A 106 18.64 23.61 10.25
C PHE A 106 18.84 24.72 11.27
N ASN A 107 18.14 25.84 11.07
CA ASN A 107 18.07 26.91 12.05
C ASN A 107 16.87 26.69 12.97
N LEU A 108 17.14 26.53 14.27
CA LEU A 108 16.09 26.37 15.26
C LEU A 108 15.29 27.66 15.42
N LYS A 109 13.96 27.52 15.49
CA LYS A 109 13.01 28.61 15.72
C LYS A 109 12.18 28.30 16.96
N PRO A 110 11.74 29.32 17.72
CA PRO A 110 10.84 29.08 18.83
C PRO A 110 9.47 28.64 18.32
N LEU A 111 8.95 27.53 18.86
CA LEU A 111 7.64 27.00 18.53
C LEU A 111 6.75 26.95 19.78
N ASP A 112 5.45 27.17 19.58
CA ASP A 112 4.46 26.92 20.61
C ASP A 112 3.93 25.48 20.47
N ARG A 113 4.12 24.67 21.51
CA ARG A 113 3.72 23.25 21.49
C ARG A 113 2.21 23.09 21.32
N ASP A 114 1.42 23.91 21.99
CA ASP A 114 -0.04 23.77 21.98
C ASP A 114 -0.61 24.14 20.59
N ALA A 115 -0.05 25.18 19.97
CA ALA A 115 -0.41 25.57 18.60
C ALA A 115 0.01 24.49 17.58
N VAL A 116 1.26 24.01 17.65
CA VAL A 116 1.79 23.00 16.75
C VAL A 116 1.02 21.68 16.86
N GLU A 117 0.60 21.28 18.07
CA GLU A 117 -0.20 20.06 18.25
C GLU A 117 -1.66 20.24 17.79
N GLY A 118 -2.27 21.40 18.04
CA GLY A 118 -3.63 21.72 17.63
C GLY A 118 -3.83 21.75 16.11
N GLU A 119 -2.86 22.29 15.38
CA GLU A 119 -2.97 22.48 13.91
C GLU A 119 -2.52 21.24 13.12
N ARG A 120 -1.67 20.38 13.71
CA ARG A 120 -0.98 19.29 12.98
C ARG A 120 -1.92 18.43 12.15
N LYS A 121 -3.03 17.99 12.72
CA LYS A 121 -3.94 17.05 12.05
C LYS A 121 -4.61 17.68 10.82
N ALA A 122 -5.03 18.93 10.93
CA ALA A 122 -5.65 19.65 9.82
C ALA A 122 -4.62 19.89 8.70
N LEU A 123 -3.42 20.30 9.08
CA LEU A 123 -2.34 20.64 8.16
C LEU A 123 -1.80 19.42 7.42
N LEU A 124 -1.63 18.27 8.11
CA LEU A 124 -1.28 16.99 7.47
C LEU A 124 -2.37 16.54 6.47
N LYS A 125 -3.65 16.71 6.81
CA LYS A 125 -4.75 16.35 5.92
C LYS A 125 -4.77 17.25 4.68
N GLN A 126 -4.57 18.55 4.85
CA GLN A 126 -4.49 19.51 3.74
C GLN A 126 -3.34 19.18 2.79
N ALA A 127 -2.15 18.90 3.32
CA ALA A 127 -1.01 18.49 2.50
C ALA A 127 -1.30 17.22 1.69
N LEU A 128 -1.90 16.21 2.32
CA LEU A 128 -2.27 14.98 1.63
C LEU A 128 -3.32 15.24 0.53
N GLU A 129 -4.28 16.11 0.79
CA GLU A 129 -5.28 16.49 -0.21
C GLU A 129 -4.64 17.18 -1.41
N LEU A 130 -3.71 18.13 -1.20
CA LEU A 130 -2.95 18.80 -2.26
C LEU A 130 -2.03 17.84 -3.03
N ILE A 131 -1.27 16.98 -2.34
CA ILE A 131 -0.45 15.93 -2.99
C ILE A 131 -1.31 15.11 -3.96
N THR A 132 -2.50 14.71 -3.52
CA THR A 132 -3.40 13.91 -4.38
C THR A 132 -4.11 14.73 -5.46
N LEU A 133 -4.31 16.03 -5.27
CA LEU A 133 -4.96 16.90 -6.24
C LEU A 133 -4.00 17.28 -7.37
N GLU A 134 -2.76 17.62 -7.02
CA GLU A 134 -1.69 18.00 -7.93
C GLU A 134 -0.99 16.79 -8.57
N LYS A 135 -1.25 15.59 -8.05
CA LYS A 135 -0.63 14.32 -8.49
C LYS A 135 0.87 14.24 -8.24
N GLU A 136 1.32 14.93 -7.19
CA GLU A 136 2.71 14.96 -6.73
C GLU A 136 3.03 13.73 -5.88
N TRP A 137 2.78 12.54 -6.45
CA TRP A 137 2.87 11.25 -5.75
C TRP A 137 4.28 10.93 -5.23
N THR A 138 5.32 11.54 -5.79
CA THR A 138 6.71 11.42 -5.31
C THR A 138 6.90 11.96 -3.89
N GLN A 139 6.11 12.96 -3.48
CA GLN A 139 6.14 13.54 -2.14
C GLN A 139 5.53 12.63 -1.07
N LEU A 140 4.74 11.63 -1.49
CA LEU A 140 3.97 10.83 -0.54
C LEU A 140 4.85 9.98 0.38
N PHE A 141 5.96 9.45 -0.14
CA PHE A 141 6.88 8.64 0.65
C PHE A 141 7.55 9.46 1.78
N PRO A 142 8.27 10.57 1.52
CA PRO A 142 8.86 11.38 2.58
C PRO A 142 7.81 11.94 3.53
N PHE A 143 6.61 12.27 3.01
CA PHE A 143 5.50 12.71 3.85
C PHE A 143 5.09 11.65 4.88
N LEU A 144 4.85 10.41 4.45
CA LEU A 144 4.47 9.32 5.35
C LEU A 144 5.58 8.96 6.35
N GLU A 145 6.85 9.08 5.96
CA GLU A 145 7.98 8.89 6.85
C GLU A 145 7.97 9.90 8.01
N GLY A 146 7.78 11.19 7.71
CA GLY A 146 7.69 12.22 8.76
C GLY A 146 6.46 12.05 9.64
N VAL A 147 5.31 11.71 9.06
CA VAL A 147 4.08 11.40 9.81
C VAL A 147 4.32 10.27 10.81
N ALA A 148 4.96 9.18 10.38
CA ALA A 148 5.26 8.05 11.25
C ALA A 148 6.22 8.42 12.37
N LYS A 149 7.23 9.25 12.08
CA LYS A 149 8.21 9.71 13.07
C LYS A 149 7.58 10.55 14.19
N VAL A 150 6.66 11.44 13.85
CA VAL A 150 5.97 12.31 14.82
C VAL A 150 4.95 11.53 15.68
N GLY A 151 4.62 10.29 15.29
CA GLY A 151 3.68 9.44 16.03
C GLY A 151 2.21 9.85 15.89
N ASN A 152 1.91 10.90 15.13
CA ASN A 152 0.54 11.29 14.82
C ASN A 152 0.06 10.58 13.56
N SER A 153 -0.77 9.57 13.75
CA SER A 153 -1.32 8.79 12.63
C SER A 153 -2.45 9.52 11.90
N LEU A 154 -2.36 9.56 10.57
CA LEU A 154 -3.50 9.85 9.68
C LEU A 154 -4.67 8.92 9.99
N ASP A 155 -5.90 9.41 9.86
CA ASP A 155 -7.08 8.57 10.07
C ASP A 155 -7.22 7.43 9.07
N GLN A 156 -7.72 6.28 9.54
CA GLN A 156 -7.80 5.07 8.71
C GLN A 156 -8.64 5.32 7.45
N ALA A 157 -9.66 6.17 7.54
CA ALA A 157 -10.47 6.58 6.39
C ALA A 157 -9.66 7.44 5.41
N THR A 158 -8.85 8.37 5.89
CA THR A 158 -7.90 9.13 5.06
C THR A 158 -6.87 8.24 4.38
N VAL A 159 -6.29 7.27 5.09
CA VAL A 159 -5.33 6.32 4.48
C VAL A 159 -6.01 5.43 3.44
N GLU A 160 -7.23 4.93 3.70
CA GLU A 160 -7.98 4.18 2.68
C GLU A 160 -8.29 5.05 1.45
N LYS A 161 -8.73 6.29 1.66
CA LYS A 161 -9.02 7.26 0.59
C LYS A 161 -7.76 7.50 -0.25
N LEU A 162 -6.60 7.64 0.38
CA LEU A 162 -5.30 7.78 -0.28
C LEU A 162 -4.98 6.58 -1.17
N ILE A 163 -5.02 5.36 -0.61
CA ILE A 163 -4.72 4.13 -1.36
C ILE A 163 -5.67 4.00 -2.55
N ARG A 164 -6.96 4.29 -2.34
CA ARG A 164 -7.97 4.28 -3.40
C ARG A 164 -7.65 5.29 -4.49
N LYS A 165 -7.36 6.55 -4.16
CA LYS A 165 -6.99 7.58 -5.15
C LYS A 165 -5.75 7.17 -5.94
N ALA A 166 -4.69 6.74 -5.26
CA ALA A 166 -3.46 6.28 -5.90
C ALA A 166 -3.71 5.14 -6.89
N SER A 167 -4.61 4.22 -6.53
CA SER A 167 -4.98 3.09 -7.39
C SER A 167 -5.78 3.53 -8.61
N LEU A 168 -6.74 4.45 -8.42
CA LEU A 168 -7.57 4.98 -9.50
C LEU A 168 -6.75 5.79 -10.52
N GLU A 169 -5.62 6.36 -10.10
CA GLU A 169 -4.69 7.13 -10.93
C GLU A 169 -3.46 6.33 -11.38
N GLU A 170 -3.46 5.00 -11.24
CA GLU A 170 -2.36 4.10 -11.66
C GLU A 170 -1.02 4.26 -10.91
N HIS A 171 -1.03 4.97 -9.77
CA HIS A 171 0.12 5.25 -8.87
C HIS A 171 0.21 4.32 -7.65
N PHE A 172 -0.50 3.18 -7.62
CA PHE A 172 -0.42 2.22 -6.51
C PHE A 172 1.01 1.71 -6.21
N GLY A 173 1.92 1.77 -7.19
CA GLY A 173 3.34 1.43 -6.98
C GLY A 173 4.00 2.28 -5.89
N VAL A 174 3.61 3.54 -5.72
CA VAL A 174 4.12 4.43 -4.66
C VAL A 174 3.65 3.96 -3.29
N ILE A 175 2.37 3.57 -3.17
CA ILE A 175 1.83 2.97 -1.94
C ILE A 175 2.57 1.68 -1.61
N LEU A 176 2.86 0.86 -2.62
CA LEU A 176 3.59 -0.39 -2.44
C LEU A 176 5.04 -0.15 -1.99
N GLN A 177 5.70 0.90 -2.48
CA GLN A 177 7.02 1.32 -1.97
C GLN A 177 6.93 1.76 -0.50
N ALA A 178 5.90 2.54 -0.14
CA ALA A 178 5.68 2.94 1.25
C ALA A 178 5.42 1.72 2.15
N LEU A 179 4.64 0.74 1.70
CA LEU A 179 4.41 -0.53 2.39
C LEU A 179 5.71 -1.34 2.55
N LYS A 180 6.53 -1.46 1.50
CA LYS A 180 7.84 -2.14 1.58
C LYS A 180 8.77 -1.49 2.62
N ALA A 181 8.56 -0.21 2.92
CA ALA A 181 9.26 0.54 3.96
C ALA A 181 8.40 0.78 5.22
N ALA A 182 7.56 -0.20 5.61
CA ALA A 182 6.63 -0.08 6.74
C ALA A 182 7.28 0.43 8.04
N ASP A 183 8.53 0.04 8.32
CA ASP A 183 9.27 0.49 9.51
C ASP A 183 9.60 1.99 9.49
N ARG A 184 9.64 2.62 8.31
CA ARG A 184 9.88 4.07 8.12
C ARG A 184 8.58 4.84 7.97
N THR A 185 7.64 4.34 7.18
CA THR A 185 6.40 5.04 6.82
C THR A 185 5.25 4.80 7.78
N GLY A 186 5.38 3.82 8.69
CA GLY A 186 4.30 3.39 9.59
C GLY A 186 3.10 2.76 8.87
N LEU A 187 3.17 2.57 7.55
CA LEU A 187 2.08 2.01 6.76
C LEU A 187 2.14 0.48 6.80
N THR A 188 1.25 -0.13 7.60
CA THR A 188 1.22 -1.58 7.81
C THR A 188 -0.10 -2.19 7.34
N MET A 189 -0.08 -3.45 6.89
CA MET A 189 -1.29 -4.16 6.48
C MET A 189 -1.98 -4.86 7.67
N LYS A 190 -1.50 -4.62 8.89
CA LYS A 190 -2.20 -4.96 10.12
C LYS A 190 -3.42 -4.05 10.30
N ASP A 191 -3.35 -2.83 9.78
CA ASP A 191 -4.50 -1.95 9.64
C ASP A 191 -5.48 -2.54 8.61
N LYS A 192 -6.73 -2.75 9.03
CA LYS A 192 -7.79 -3.35 8.20
C LYS A 192 -8.07 -2.56 6.93
N PHE A 193 -8.01 -1.23 7.01
CA PHE A 193 -8.30 -0.33 5.89
C PHE A 193 -7.16 -0.28 4.88
N VAL A 194 -5.91 -0.33 5.38
CA VAL A 194 -4.73 -0.49 4.51
C VAL A 194 -4.80 -1.82 3.77
N LEU A 195 -5.03 -2.93 4.49
CA LEU A 195 -5.16 -4.25 3.86
C LEU A 195 -6.26 -4.27 2.80
N ARG A 196 -7.46 -3.80 3.15
CA ARG A 196 -8.60 -3.78 2.24
C ARG A 196 -8.32 -2.93 1.01
N GLY A 197 -7.77 -1.73 1.21
CA GLY A 197 -7.38 -0.82 0.14
C GLY A 197 -6.34 -1.44 -0.79
N SER A 198 -5.29 -2.06 -0.23
CA SER A 198 -4.22 -2.70 -1.00
C SER A 198 -4.71 -3.89 -1.81
N ILE A 199 -5.55 -4.77 -1.25
CA ILE A 199 -6.11 -5.91 -1.99
C ILE A 199 -7.00 -5.41 -3.13
N ARG A 200 -7.85 -4.41 -2.88
CA ARG A 200 -8.68 -3.79 -3.92
C ARG A 200 -7.83 -3.18 -5.04
N ALA A 201 -6.75 -2.50 -4.67
CA ALA A 201 -5.84 -1.84 -5.61
C ALA A 201 -5.26 -2.80 -6.65
N LEU A 202 -5.05 -4.07 -6.28
CA LEU A 202 -4.58 -5.11 -7.22
C LEU A 202 -5.56 -5.27 -8.38
N ARG A 203 -6.85 -5.46 -8.06
CA ARG A 203 -7.91 -5.56 -9.06
C ARG A 203 -8.08 -4.26 -9.82
N THR A 204 -8.11 -3.11 -9.13
CA THR A 204 -8.23 -1.79 -9.76
C THR A 204 -7.08 -1.51 -10.74
N THR A 205 -5.87 -2.00 -10.48
CA THR A 205 -4.74 -1.90 -11.43
C THR A 205 -5.05 -2.62 -12.75
N ALA A 206 -5.66 -3.81 -12.69
CA ALA A 206 -6.10 -4.53 -13.88
C ALA A 206 -7.29 -3.83 -14.56
N GLU A 207 -8.28 -3.37 -13.78
CA GLU A 207 -9.47 -2.67 -14.29
C GLU A 207 -9.12 -1.38 -15.03
N ARG A 208 -8.23 -0.55 -14.47
CA ARG A 208 -7.80 0.72 -15.09
C ARG A 208 -7.04 0.50 -16.40
N ALA A 209 -6.32 -0.60 -16.49
CA ALA A 209 -5.69 -1.04 -17.72
C ALA A 209 -6.65 -1.78 -18.67
N ASN A 210 -7.97 -1.75 -18.42
CA ASN A 210 -8.98 -2.49 -19.18
C ASN A 210 -8.63 -3.97 -19.36
N TRP A 211 -8.06 -4.59 -18.32
CA TRP A 211 -7.63 -5.99 -18.31
C TRP A 211 -6.62 -6.35 -19.43
N GLN A 212 -5.90 -5.36 -19.96
CA GLN A 212 -4.84 -5.57 -20.94
C GLN A 212 -3.67 -6.34 -20.34
N GLN A 213 -2.96 -7.12 -21.17
CA GLN A 213 -1.88 -8.00 -20.74
C GLN A 213 -0.81 -7.29 -19.89
N VAL A 214 -0.40 -6.07 -20.28
CA VAL A 214 0.60 -5.27 -19.55
C VAL A 214 0.10 -4.90 -18.15
N GLY A 215 -1.12 -4.37 -18.05
CA GLY A 215 -1.71 -3.99 -16.77
C GLY A 215 -2.02 -5.17 -15.87
N LEU A 216 -2.45 -6.29 -16.46
CA LEU A 216 -2.72 -7.52 -15.74
C LEU A 216 -1.44 -8.16 -15.19
N ASN A 217 -0.36 -8.18 -15.98
CA ASN A 217 0.96 -8.60 -15.51
C ASN A 217 1.47 -7.68 -14.39
N LYS A 218 1.22 -6.35 -14.49
CA LYS A 218 1.55 -5.38 -13.42
C LYS A 218 0.75 -5.66 -12.14
N ALA A 219 -0.56 -5.91 -12.26
CA ALA A 219 -1.42 -6.27 -11.13
C ALA A 219 -0.96 -7.55 -10.44
N ILE A 220 -0.57 -8.59 -11.21
CA ILE A 220 -0.04 -9.85 -10.65
C ILE A 220 1.29 -9.61 -9.93
N ARG A 221 2.21 -8.83 -10.50
CA ARG A 221 3.47 -8.47 -9.80
C ARG A 221 3.20 -7.76 -8.47
N TYR A 222 2.27 -6.82 -8.45
CA TYR A 222 1.84 -6.17 -7.21
C TYR A 222 1.18 -7.15 -6.24
N ALA A 223 0.42 -8.13 -6.74
CA ALA A 223 -0.21 -9.15 -5.92
C ALA A 223 0.84 -10.07 -5.26
N ASP A 224 1.90 -10.43 -6.00
CA ASP A 224 3.03 -11.20 -5.48
C ASP A 224 3.79 -10.41 -4.40
N ASP A 225 4.08 -9.13 -4.66
CA ASP A 225 4.68 -8.23 -3.68
C ASP A 225 3.82 -8.12 -2.42
N VAL A 226 2.51 -7.90 -2.55
CA VAL A 226 1.59 -7.84 -1.41
C VAL A 226 1.56 -9.17 -0.65
N ALA A 227 1.53 -10.32 -1.33
CA ALA A 227 1.57 -11.63 -0.68
C ALA A 227 2.87 -11.85 0.12
N ALA A 228 4.00 -11.40 -0.42
CA ALA A 228 5.29 -11.43 0.29
C ALA A 228 5.24 -10.55 1.55
N LEU A 229 4.74 -9.32 1.44
CA LEU A 229 4.58 -8.40 2.58
C LEU A 229 3.61 -8.92 3.64
N LEU A 230 2.53 -9.63 3.26
CA LEU A 230 1.61 -10.24 4.21
C LEU A 230 2.22 -11.40 5.00
N SER A 231 3.34 -11.96 4.50
CA SER A 231 4.11 -13.00 5.18
C SER A 231 5.20 -12.41 6.08
N ASP A 232 5.52 -11.12 5.92
CA ASP A 232 6.46 -10.40 6.76
C ASP A 232 5.82 -10.02 8.11
N ARG A 233 6.58 -10.26 9.19
CA ARG A 233 6.20 -9.88 10.55
C ARG A 233 6.02 -8.37 10.70
N SER A 234 6.75 -7.55 9.93
CA SER A 234 6.63 -6.09 9.95
C SER A 234 5.20 -5.60 9.65
N HIS A 235 4.45 -6.34 8.85
CA HIS A 235 3.07 -6.01 8.48
C HIS A 235 2.01 -6.68 9.35
N MET A 236 2.39 -7.60 10.24
CA MET A 236 1.43 -8.38 11.05
C MET A 236 1.50 -8.09 12.54
N ASP A 237 2.49 -7.32 12.97
CA ASP A 237 2.65 -6.87 14.35
C ASP A 237 1.78 -5.64 14.64
N ALA A 238 0.90 -5.75 15.63
CA ALA A 238 0.05 -4.64 16.06
C ALA A 238 0.85 -3.52 16.74
N ALA A 239 1.99 -3.83 17.37
CA ALA A 239 2.86 -2.84 18.00
C ALA A 239 3.48 -1.87 16.98
N LYS A 240 3.50 -2.25 15.69
CA LYS A 240 4.02 -1.43 14.60
C LYS A 240 2.99 -0.49 14.00
N ILE A 241 1.74 -0.52 14.45
CA ILE A 241 0.76 0.47 14.01
C ILE A 241 0.98 1.75 14.82
N PRO A 242 1.28 2.90 14.19
CA PRO A 242 1.48 4.17 14.91
C PRO A 242 0.22 4.67 15.66
N ARG A 243 -0.91 3.97 15.48
CA ARG A 243 -2.23 4.32 15.98
C ARG A 243 -2.71 3.29 17.00
N ARG A 244 -2.87 3.70 18.25
CA ARG A 244 -3.38 2.85 19.34
C ARG A 244 -4.82 2.34 19.10
N GLU A 245 -5.64 3.10 18.39
CA GLU A 245 -7.07 2.78 18.13
C GLU A 245 -7.33 2.15 16.75
N ALA A 246 -6.30 1.72 16.03
CA ALA A 246 -6.50 1.17 14.69
C ALA A 246 -7.32 -0.13 14.75
N VAL A 247 -8.34 -0.24 13.90
CA VAL A 247 -9.02 -1.51 13.68
C VAL A 247 -8.04 -2.48 13.01
N THR A 248 -7.61 -3.49 13.76
CA THR A 248 -6.59 -4.43 13.30
C THR A 248 -7.19 -5.67 12.65
N VAL A 249 -6.40 -6.28 11.77
CA VAL A 249 -6.74 -7.53 11.11
C VAL A 249 -6.47 -8.71 12.06
N MET A 250 -7.54 -9.46 12.35
CA MET A 250 -7.45 -10.71 13.12
C MET A 250 -7.11 -11.91 12.21
N GLY A 251 -6.22 -12.78 12.70
CA GLY A 251 -5.80 -13.99 11.98
C GLY A 251 -4.92 -13.69 10.75
N LYS A 252 -4.73 -14.71 9.90
CA LYS A 252 -3.93 -14.62 8.68
C LYS A 252 -4.77 -14.03 7.53
N PRO A 253 -4.39 -12.88 6.94
CA PRO A 253 -5.17 -12.25 5.87
C PRO A 253 -5.42 -13.14 4.65
N LEU A 254 -4.44 -13.95 4.25
CA LEU A 254 -4.53 -14.87 3.11
C LEU A 254 -5.33 -16.14 3.40
N SER A 255 -5.73 -16.37 4.66
CA SER A 255 -6.66 -17.45 5.04
C SER A 255 -8.13 -17.06 4.85
N ARG A 256 -8.40 -15.83 4.38
CA ARG A 256 -9.78 -15.37 4.10
C ARG A 256 -10.12 -15.60 2.63
N PRO A 257 -11.27 -16.23 2.32
CA PRO A 257 -11.57 -16.66 0.96
C PRO A 257 -11.68 -15.48 -0.02
N PHE A 258 -12.36 -14.40 0.36
CA PHE A 258 -12.49 -13.22 -0.49
C PHE A 258 -11.16 -12.51 -0.80
N ASN A 259 -10.19 -12.57 0.13
CA ASN A 259 -8.87 -12.02 -0.12
C ASN A 259 -8.15 -12.90 -1.16
N MET A 260 -8.09 -14.21 -0.92
CA MET A 260 -7.44 -15.16 -1.83
C MET A 260 -8.06 -15.16 -3.24
N ALA A 261 -9.37 -14.93 -3.34
CA ALA A 261 -10.09 -14.86 -4.59
C ALA A 261 -9.55 -13.80 -5.56
N VAL A 262 -8.97 -12.70 -5.07
CA VAL A 262 -8.37 -11.67 -5.93
C VAL A 262 -7.18 -12.21 -6.71
N TRP A 263 -6.30 -12.99 -6.06
CA TRP A 263 -5.19 -13.64 -6.75
C TRP A 263 -5.71 -14.63 -7.79
N LEU A 264 -6.69 -15.46 -7.41
CA LEU A 264 -7.30 -16.43 -8.33
C LEU A 264 -7.90 -15.73 -9.56
N GLU A 265 -8.67 -14.66 -9.38
CA GLU A 265 -9.26 -13.86 -10.46
C GLU A 265 -8.20 -13.33 -11.42
N LEU A 266 -7.16 -12.67 -10.92
CA LEU A 266 -6.11 -12.08 -11.76
C LEU A 266 -5.40 -13.15 -12.62
N HIS A 267 -5.06 -14.29 -12.02
CA HIS A 267 -4.41 -15.38 -12.73
C HIS A 267 -5.35 -16.09 -13.72
N ALA A 268 -6.62 -16.29 -13.35
CA ALA A 268 -7.63 -16.88 -14.21
C ALA A 268 -7.90 -15.99 -15.44
N VAL A 269 -8.10 -14.69 -15.25
CA VAL A 269 -8.34 -13.76 -16.35
C VAL A 269 -7.13 -13.68 -17.28
N ARG A 270 -5.89 -13.67 -16.74
CA ARG A 270 -4.68 -13.66 -17.56
C ARG A 270 -4.60 -14.89 -18.45
N SER A 271 -4.87 -16.05 -17.90
CA SER A 271 -4.78 -17.31 -18.63
C SER A 271 -5.91 -17.44 -19.66
N TYR A 272 -7.11 -16.98 -19.32
CA TYR A 272 -8.24 -16.91 -20.25
C TYR A 272 -7.97 -16.00 -21.45
N LEU A 273 -7.48 -14.78 -21.23
CA LEU A 273 -7.28 -13.79 -22.29
C LEU A 273 -5.99 -14.02 -23.09
N TYR A 274 -4.90 -14.41 -22.41
CA TYR A 274 -3.55 -14.39 -22.97
C TYR A 274 -2.78 -15.71 -22.85
N GLY A 275 -3.21 -16.65 -22.02
CA GLY A 275 -2.57 -17.96 -21.80
C GLY A 275 -3.28 -19.11 -22.50
N GLY A 276 -3.87 -18.85 -23.68
CA GLY A 276 -4.52 -19.90 -24.46
C GLY A 276 -5.73 -20.56 -23.81
N GLY A 277 -6.27 -20.00 -22.71
CA GLY A 277 -7.35 -20.63 -21.95
C GLY A 277 -6.94 -21.89 -21.19
N LYS A 278 -5.66 -22.04 -20.84
CA LYS A 278 -5.13 -23.20 -20.11
C LYS A 278 -4.35 -22.76 -18.86
N ASP A 279 -4.24 -23.65 -17.87
CA ASP A 279 -3.36 -23.43 -16.72
C ASP A 279 -1.93 -23.91 -17.03
N GLU A 280 -1.19 -23.12 -17.82
CA GLU A 280 0.14 -23.51 -18.35
C GLU A 280 1.19 -23.80 -17.25
N ALA A 281 0.99 -23.33 -16.02
CA ALA A 281 1.96 -23.44 -14.93
C ALA A 281 1.39 -24.07 -13.64
N GLY A 282 0.18 -24.64 -13.68
CA GLY A 282 -0.50 -25.19 -12.50
C GLY A 282 -0.85 -24.14 -11.43
N LYS A 283 -0.72 -22.84 -11.76
CA LYS A 283 -0.88 -21.75 -10.79
C LYS A 283 -2.35 -21.53 -10.44
N ILE A 284 -3.24 -21.68 -11.41
CA ILE A 284 -4.68 -21.54 -11.18
C ILE A 284 -5.13 -22.66 -10.25
N ARG A 285 -4.74 -23.90 -10.54
CA ARG A 285 -5.04 -25.05 -9.68
C ARG A 285 -4.54 -24.84 -8.25
N ALA A 286 -3.28 -24.45 -8.07
CA ALA A 286 -2.70 -24.23 -6.74
C ALA A 286 -3.43 -23.11 -5.96
N LEU A 287 -3.80 -22.01 -6.63
CA LEU A 287 -4.58 -20.93 -6.01
C LEU A 287 -6.01 -21.36 -5.68
N TYR A 288 -6.61 -22.20 -6.52
CA TYR A 288 -7.94 -22.75 -6.32
C TYR A 288 -7.97 -23.69 -5.11
N GLU A 289 -7.04 -24.64 -5.03
CA GLU A 289 -6.88 -25.55 -3.87
C GLU A 289 -6.63 -24.75 -2.59
N ARG A 290 -5.81 -23.70 -2.66
CA ARG A 290 -5.60 -22.79 -1.53
C ARG A 290 -6.88 -22.06 -1.13
N LEU A 291 -7.66 -21.57 -2.10
CA LEU A 291 -8.95 -20.93 -1.82
C LEU A 291 -9.93 -21.91 -1.15
N MET A 292 -9.97 -23.18 -1.60
CA MET A 292 -10.77 -24.23 -0.96
C MET A 292 -10.35 -24.45 0.49
N SER A 293 -9.05 -24.48 0.79
CA SER A 293 -8.55 -24.60 2.17
C SER A 293 -8.92 -23.42 3.07
N CYS A 294 -9.22 -22.26 2.48
CA CYS A 294 -9.65 -21.06 3.20
C CYS A 294 -11.17 -20.94 3.32
N TYR A 295 -11.93 -21.76 2.58
CA TYR A 295 -13.37 -21.68 2.51
C TYR A 295 -14.00 -22.52 3.62
N ASP A 296 -14.99 -21.93 4.28
CA ASP A 296 -15.77 -22.56 5.32
C ASP A 296 -17.25 -22.23 5.06
N PRO A 297 -18.09 -23.22 4.72
CA PRO A 297 -19.49 -23.00 4.36
C PRO A 297 -20.33 -22.46 5.52
N GLU A 298 -19.91 -22.65 6.77
CA GLU A 298 -20.63 -22.17 7.95
C GLU A 298 -20.31 -20.69 8.23
N LYS A 299 -19.16 -20.18 7.76
CA LYS A 299 -18.68 -18.82 8.01
C LYS A 299 -19.04 -17.83 6.91
N LYS A 300 -20.21 -18.00 6.27
CA LYS A 300 -20.71 -17.05 5.28
C LYS A 300 -20.97 -15.67 5.91
N PRO A 301 -20.61 -14.57 5.23
CA PRO A 301 -20.90 -13.24 5.76
C PRO A 301 -22.41 -12.96 5.78
N LYS A 302 -22.94 -12.54 6.93
CA LYS A 302 -24.37 -12.23 7.10
C LYS A 302 -24.90 -11.20 6.10
N TRP A 303 -24.06 -10.23 5.73
CA TRP A 303 -24.42 -9.18 4.77
C TRP A 303 -24.64 -9.69 3.34
N LEU A 304 -24.24 -10.92 3.01
CA LEU A 304 -24.51 -11.50 1.70
C LEU A 304 -26.01 -11.71 1.46
N ASN A 305 -26.77 -11.91 2.55
CA ASN A 305 -28.22 -12.08 2.53
C ASN A 305 -28.98 -10.75 2.44
N ASN A 306 -28.26 -9.61 2.44
CA ASN A 306 -28.91 -8.30 2.36
C ASN A 306 -29.45 -8.07 0.94
N GLU A 307 -30.64 -7.48 0.85
CA GLU A 307 -31.26 -7.13 -0.44
C GLU A 307 -30.44 -6.12 -1.24
N ARG A 308 -29.72 -5.23 -0.55
CA ARG A 308 -28.88 -4.18 -1.14
C ARG A 308 -27.47 -4.27 -0.56
N LEU A 309 -26.50 -4.49 -1.44
CA LEU A 309 -25.09 -4.46 -1.08
C LEU A 309 -24.56 -3.02 -1.10
N ASP A 310 -23.68 -2.69 -0.17
CA ASP A 310 -22.82 -1.53 -0.36
C ASP A 310 -21.88 -1.79 -1.53
N ILE A 311 -22.09 -1.05 -2.62
CA ILE A 311 -21.33 -1.21 -3.86
C ILE A 311 -19.83 -1.03 -3.58
N SER A 312 -19.50 -0.04 -2.75
CA SER A 312 -18.12 0.37 -2.56
C SER A 312 -17.32 -0.67 -1.77
N THR A 313 -17.94 -1.41 -0.83
CA THR A 313 -17.21 -2.36 0.01
C THR A 313 -17.62 -3.82 -0.18
N GLN A 314 -18.91 -4.14 -0.35
CA GLN A 314 -19.39 -5.52 -0.39
C GLN A 314 -19.39 -6.06 -1.82
N PHE A 315 -20.02 -5.35 -2.76
CA PHE A 315 -20.11 -5.76 -4.16
C PHE A 315 -18.73 -6.00 -4.78
N MET A 316 -17.83 -5.04 -4.59
CA MET A 316 -16.47 -5.12 -5.15
C MET A 316 -15.59 -6.16 -4.45
N HIS A 317 -15.99 -6.64 -3.27
CA HIS A 317 -15.27 -7.66 -2.51
C HIS A 317 -15.72 -9.08 -2.86
N ILE A 318 -16.97 -9.28 -3.29
CA ILE A 318 -17.47 -10.59 -3.74
C ILE A 318 -17.20 -10.87 -5.22
N MET A 319 -17.07 -9.82 -6.04
CA MET A 319 -16.80 -9.93 -7.48
C MET A 319 -15.61 -10.85 -7.82
N PRO A 320 -14.45 -10.74 -7.16
CA PRO A 320 -13.30 -11.61 -7.44
C PRO A 320 -13.57 -13.08 -7.15
N LEU A 321 -14.39 -13.37 -6.13
CA LEU A 321 -14.74 -14.73 -5.77
C LEU A 321 -15.60 -15.37 -6.87
N TRP A 322 -16.67 -14.68 -7.27
CA TRP A 322 -17.56 -15.16 -8.33
C TRP A 322 -16.80 -15.32 -9.66
N GLN A 323 -16.09 -14.29 -10.11
CA GLN A 323 -15.37 -14.32 -11.37
C GLN A 323 -14.20 -15.31 -11.34
N GLY A 324 -13.39 -15.28 -10.28
CA GLY A 324 -12.21 -16.13 -10.13
C GLY A 324 -12.57 -17.61 -10.08
N VAL A 325 -13.56 -18.01 -9.27
CA VAL A 325 -13.94 -19.42 -9.12
C VAL A 325 -14.56 -19.98 -10.39
N LEU A 326 -15.56 -19.30 -10.97
CA LEU A 326 -16.24 -19.83 -12.15
C LEU A 326 -15.35 -19.83 -13.39
N LEU A 327 -14.53 -18.79 -13.58
CA LEU A 327 -13.59 -18.75 -14.68
C LEU A 327 -12.49 -19.81 -14.53
N SER A 328 -11.97 -20.03 -13.32
CA SER A 328 -10.98 -21.07 -13.08
C SER A 328 -11.54 -22.47 -13.32
N THR A 329 -12.79 -22.71 -12.91
CA THR A 329 -13.48 -23.99 -13.17
C THR A 329 -13.61 -24.24 -14.67
N LYS A 330 -13.95 -23.21 -15.45
CA LYS A 330 -13.99 -23.29 -16.93
C LYS A 330 -12.61 -23.58 -17.54
N LEU A 331 -11.54 -23.02 -16.98
CA LEU A 331 -10.17 -23.21 -17.48
C LEU A 331 -9.58 -24.58 -17.11
N LEU A 332 -9.90 -25.08 -15.92
CA LEU A 332 -9.43 -26.38 -15.44
C LEU A 332 -10.23 -27.54 -16.03
N GLY A 333 -11.54 -27.36 -16.28
CA GLY A 333 -12.39 -28.41 -16.83
C GLY A 333 -12.35 -29.66 -15.96
N THR A 334 -11.86 -30.77 -16.51
CA THR A 334 -11.70 -32.06 -15.81
C THR A 334 -10.63 -32.02 -14.70
N ASP A 335 -9.71 -31.07 -14.75
CA ASP A 335 -8.63 -30.93 -13.77
C ASP A 335 -9.05 -30.11 -12.54
N THR A 336 -10.34 -29.80 -12.42
CA THR A 336 -10.88 -29.08 -11.27
C THR A 336 -10.72 -29.94 -10.01
N PRO A 337 -10.18 -29.39 -8.89
CA PRO A 337 -10.00 -30.15 -7.66
C PRO A 337 -11.29 -30.81 -7.16
N GLN A 338 -11.17 -32.05 -6.68
CA GLN A 338 -12.27 -32.80 -6.08
C GLN A 338 -12.81 -32.08 -4.84
N GLY A 339 -14.13 -32.17 -4.60
CA GLY A 339 -14.78 -31.49 -3.47
C GLY A 339 -15.01 -29.98 -3.67
N SER A 340 -14.79 -29.46 -4.87
CA SER A 340 -14.99 -28.03 -5.19
C SER A 340 -16.46 -27.61 -5.31
N GLU A 341 -17.40 -28.55 -5.28
CA GLU A 341 -18.84 -28.32 -5.49
C GLU A 341 -19.41 -27.25 -4.56
N GLN A 342 -19.08 -27.29 -3.27
CA GLN A 342 -19.57 -26.31 -2.30
C GLN A 342 -19.05 -24.89 -2.59
N LEU A 343 -17.77 -24.77 -2.96
CA LEU A 343 -17.17 -23.49 -3.32
C LEU A 343 -17.77 -22.94 -4.62
N GLN A 344 -18.01 -23.81 -5.61
CA GLN A 344 -18.66 -23.45 -6.87
C GLN A 344 -20.11 -22.99 -6.64
N ALA A 345 -20.88 -23.71 -5.82
CA ALA A 345 -22.24 -23.33 -5.45
C ALA A 345 -22.26 -21.98 -4.73
N PHE A 346 -21.33 -21.74 -3.81
CA PHE A 346 -21.21 -20.46 -3.13
C PHE A 346 -20.79 -19.32 -4.07
N ALA A 347 -19.90 -19.58 -5.02
CA ALA A 347 -19.55 -18.60 -6.05
C ALA A 347 -20.75 -18.29 -6.95
N ALA A 348 -21.58 -19.28 -7.29
CA ALA A 348 -22.82 -19.09 -8.04
C ALA A 348 -23.83 -18.24 -7.26
N GLU A 349 -24.04 -18.52 -5.97
CA GLU A 349 -24.86 -17.70 -5.05
C GLU A 349 -24.38 -16.24 -5.03
N CYS A 350 -23.07 -16.01 -4.91
CA CYS A 350 -22.49 -14.67 -5.01
C CYS A 350 -22.81 -14.00 -6.36
N GLY A 351 -22.78 -14.76 -7.46
CA GLY A 351 -23.17 -14.31 -8.79
C GLY A 351 -24.63 -13.88 -8.89
N GLU A 352 -25.55 -14.62 -8.25
CA GLU A 352 -26.97 -14.26 -8.18
C GLU A 352 -27.19 -12.95 -7.43
N VAL A 353 -26.54 -12.78 -6.27
CA VAL A 353 -26.62 -11.54 -5.48
C VAL A 353 -26.07 -10.35 -6.28
N LEU A 354 -24.93 -10.53 -6.97
CA LEU A 354 -24.36 -9.52 -7.87
C LEU A 354 -25.33 -9.17 -9.00
N SER A 355 -25.95 -10.17 -9.62
CA SER A 355 -26.92 -9.96 -10.70
C SER A 355 -28.13 -9.15 -10.25
N LYS A 356 -28.70 -9.48 -9.08
CA LYS A 356 -29.82 -8.74 -8.49
C LYS A 356 -29.46 -7.29 -8.20
N ASN A 357 -28.29 -7.04 -7.62
CA ASN A 357 -27.81 -5.68 -7.34
C ASN A 357 -27.60 -4.89 -8.65
N VAL A 358 -27.01 -5.50 -9.69
CA VAL A 358 -26.84 -4.83 -10.98
C VAL A 358 -28.17 -4.53 -11.67
N ALA A 359 -29.16 -5.42 -11.57
CA ALA A 359 -30.51 -5.15 -12.08
C ALA A 359 -31.10 -3.91 -11.39
N GLN A 360 -31.08 -3.86 -10.06
CA GLN A 360 -31.55 -2.70 -9.30
C GLN A 360 -30.80 -1.41 -9.67
N LEU A 361 -29.49 -1.46 -9.89
CA LEU A 361 -28.73 -0.29 -10.33
C LEU A 361 -29.17 0.17 -11.73
N ARG A 362 -29.46 -0.74 -12.65
CA ARG A 362 -29.97 -0.36 -13.98
C ARG A 362 -31.37 0.25 -13.90
N ASP A 363 -32.22 -0.28 -13.01
CA ASP A 363 -33.58 0.24 -12.81
C ASP A 363 -33.57 1.66 -12.21
N GLN A 364 -32.51 2.03 -11.49
CA GLN A 364 -32.29 3.40 -10.99
C GLN A 364 -31.92 4.42 -12.08
N GLY A 365 -31.68 3.98 -13.32
CA GLY A 365 -31.37 4.84 -14.46
C GLY A 365 -29.87 5.03 -14.72
N GLU A 366 -29.54 6.12 -15.40
CA GLU A 366 -28.16 6.44 -15.79
C GLU A 366 -27.32 6.89 -14.60
N HIS A 367 -26.13 6.32 -14.48
CA HIS A 367 -25.17 6.66 -13.43
C HIS A 367 -24.05 7.52 -13.98
N LYS A 368 -23.56 8.47 -13.17
CA LYS A 368 -22.41 9.30 -13.53
C LYS A 368 -21.21 8.39 -13.93
N PRO A 369 -20.55 8.65 -15.08
CA PRO A 369 -19.38 7.88 -15.48
C PRO A 369 -18.31 7.86 -14.40
N GLY A 370 -17.79 6.67 -14.10
CA GLY A 370 -16.79 6.45 -13.05
C GLY A 370 -17.33 6.50 -11.61
N SER A 371 -18.64 6.62 -11.42
CA SER A 371 -19.28 6.36 -10.13
C SER A 371 -19.12 4.88 -9.74
N TRP A 372 -19.38 4.56 -8.47
CA TRP A 372 -19.35 3.17 -8.01
C TRP A 372 -20.39 2.30 -8.72
N ALA A 373 -21.58 2.84 -8.97
CA ALA A 373 -22.66 2.13 -9.66
C ALA A 373 -22.31 1.85 -11.12
N ASP A 374 -21.82 2.85 -11.86
CA ASP A 374 -21.35 2.68 -13.25
C ASP A 374 -20.22 1.64 -13.32
N THR A 375 -19.23 1.76 -12.43
CA THR A 375 -18.11 0.80 -12.36
C THR A 375 -18.62 -0.62 -12.08
N ALA A 376 -19.56 -0.78 -11.13
CA ALA A 376 -20.13 -2.08 -10.79
C ALA A 376 -20.85 -2.73 -11.98
N ILE A 377 -21.69 -1.97 -12.70
CA ILE A 377 -22.40 -2.45 -13.89
C ILE A 377 -21.42 -2.88 -14.99
N GLN A 378 -20.40 -2.05 -15.27
CA GLN A 378 -19.39 -2.33 -16.30
C GLN A 378 -18.56 -3.57 -15.95
N GLN A 379 -18.03 -3.64 -14.72
CA GLN A 379 -17.19 -4.76 -14.30
C GLN A 379 -17.97 -6.07 -14.21
N TYR A 380 -19.21 -6.04 -13.71
CA TYR A 380 -20.08 -7.22 -13.75
C TYR A 380 -20.35 -7.69 -15.18
N GLY A 381 -20.65 -6.75 -16.09
CA GLY A 381 -20.88 -7.08 -17.51
C GLY A 381 -19.66 -7.72 -18.17
N LEU A 382 -18.45 -7.22 -17.87
CA LEU A 382 -17.20 -7.77 -18.36
C LEU A 382 -16.90 -9.16 -17.76
N ALA A 383 -17.04 -9.32 -16.44
CA ALA A 383 -16.87 -10.58 -15.74
C ALA A 383 -17.82 -11.66 -16.31
N ARG A 384 -19.10 -11.31 -16.51
CA ARG A 384 -20.10 -12.18 -17.11
C ARG A 384 -19.68 -12.66 -18.51
N LYS A 385 -19.10 -11.78 -19.33
CA LYS A 385 -18.56 -12.14 -20.65
C LYS A 385 -17.39 -13.12 -20.53
N HIS A 386 -16.47 -12.94 -19.57
CA HIS A 386 -15.37 -13.89 -19.36
C HIS A 386 -15.90 -15.28 -19.00
N ILE A 387 -16.87 -15.35 -18.09
CA ILE A 387 -17.42 -16.60 -17.58
C ILE A 387 -18.24 -17.31 -18.67
N TYR A 388 -19.28 -16.66 -19.21
CA TYR A 388 -20.31 -17.33 -20.00
C TYR A 388 -20.15 -17.22 -21.52
N SER A 389 -19.25 -16.36 -22.02
CA SER A 389 -19.04 -16.30 -23.48
C SER A 389 -18.42 -17.59 -23.99
N LYS A 390 -18.98 -18.10 -25.10
CA LYS A 390 -18.39 -19.21 -25.88
C LYS A 390 -17.09 -18.79 -26.54
N TYR A 391 -16.98 -17.52 -26.95
CA TYR A 391 -15.80 -16.96 -27.62
C TYR A 391 -14.97 -16.10 -26.66
N ARG A 392 -13.64 -16.10 -26.82
CA ARG A 392 -12.75 -15.24 -26.04
C ARG A 392 -13.07 -13.78 -26.35
N PHE A 393 -13.45 -13.05 -25.30
CA PHE A 393 -13.69 -11.62 -25.40
C PHE A 393 -12.39 -10.88 -25.08
N LEU A 394 -11.75 -10.29 -26.09
CA LEU A 394 -10.64 -9.38 -25.86
C LEU A 394 -11.20 -7.98 -25.57
N PRO A 395 -10.79 -7.32 -24.48
CA PRO A 395 -11.20 -5.95 -24.22
C PRO A 395 -10.77 -5.05 -25.38
N VAL A 396 -11.72 -4.27 -25.92
CA VAL A 396 -11.45 -3.29 -26.98
C VAL A 396 -10.43 -2.28 -26.46
N LYS A 397 -9.38 -1.97 -27.24
CA LYS A 397 -8.44 -0.91 -26.90
C LYS A 397 -9.22 0.40 -26.83
N MET A 398 -9.43 0.94 -25.62
CA MET A 398 -9.84 2.33 -25.51
C MET A 398 -8.67 3.18 -25.99
N GLU A 399 -8.81 3.82 -27.14
CA GLU A 399 -7.91 4.89 -27.53
C GLU A 399 -7.94 5.94 -26.42
N LYS A 400 -6.79 6.17 -25.78
CA LYS A 400 -6.65 7.26 -24.81
C LYS A 400 -6.94 8.54 -25.59
N LYS A 401 -8.15 9.11 -25.45
CA LYS A 401 -8.43 10.47 -25.93
C LYS A 401 -7.36 11.36 -25.32
N LYS A 402 -6.46 11.88 -26.16
CA LYS A 402 -5.49 12.91 -25.76
C LYS A 402 -6.29 14.02 -25.08
N PRO A 403 -5.91 14.48 -23.88
CA PRO A 403 -6.52 15.69 -23.35
C PRO A 403 -6.29 16.79 -24.37
N ALA A 404 -7.37 17.46 -24.77
CA ALA A 404 -7.30 18.62 -25.65
C ALA A 404 -6.31 19.60 -25.05
N LYS A 405 -5.25 19.94 -25.78
CA LYS A 405 -4.39 21.07 -25.43
C LYS A 405 -5.31 22.29 -25.34
N ALA A 406 -5.50 22.81 -24.13
CA ALA A 406 -6.01 24.15 -23.98
C ALA A 406 -4.99 25.09 -24.64
N SER A 407 -5.31 25.56 -25.83
CA SER A 407 -4.60 26.66 -26.48
C SER A 407 -4.78 27.88 -25.59
N ARG A 408 -3.70 28.24 -24.89
CA ARG A 408 -3.53 29.54 -24.26
C ARG A 408 -3.30 30.53 -25.39
N GLU A 409 -4.40 31.04 -25.96
CA GLU A 409 -4.36 32.11 -26.93
C GLU A 409 -4.21 33.43 -26.18
N GLN A 410 -3.19 34.17 -26.58
CA GLN A 410 -2.77 35.45 -26.04
C GLN A 410 -3.77 36.52 -26.49
N ALA A 411 -4.21 37.37 -25.56
CA ALA A 411 -4.67 38.72 -25.88
C ALA A 411 -3.93 39.66 -24.95
N ALA A 412 -2.77 40.12 -25.42
CA ALA A 412 -2.19 41.37 -25.00
C ALA A 412 -2.93 42.47 -25.78
N THR A 413 -3.52 43.42 -25.06
CA THR A 413 -3.87 44.73 -25.61
C THR A 413 -3.09 45.78 -24.82
N PRO A 414 -2.45 46.75 -25.52
CA PRO A 414 -1.63 47.77 -24.89
C PRO A 414 -2.50 48.88 -24.30
N ALA A 415 -2.00 49.50 -23.24
CA ALA A 415 -2.50 50.76 -22.72
C ALA A 415 -1.90 51.90 -23.55
N GLU A 416 -2.76 52.70 -24.18
CA GLU A 416 -2.51 54.09 -24.56
C GLU A 416 -3.74 54.92 -24.21
N GLU A 417 -3.46 56.16 -23.79
CA GLU A 417 -4.28 57.26 -23.27
C GLU A 417 -4.74 57.21 -21.79
#